data_AF-A0A6L8SYE9-F1
#
_entry.id   AF-A0A6L8SYE9-F1
#
_cell.length_a   1.000
_cell.length_b   1.000
_cell.length_c   1.000
_cell.angle_alpha   90.00
_cell.angle_beta   90.00
_cell.angle_gamma   90.00
#
_symmetry.space_group_name_H-M   'P 1'
#
loop_
_entity.id
_entity.type
_entity.pdbx_description
1 polymer ?
#
loop_
_entity_poly.entity_id
_entity_poly.type
_entity_poly.pdbx_seq_one_letter_code
_entity_poly.pdbx_strand_id
1 'polypeptide(L)'
;MSYFTDSVSDLCQGIIDKVDTYEKRIKYLEEENKKLKDEHYKDSEMQRMKTELEKAKDDLHRGFPISKEEEEKIKEWQLKHDAEKHGLKTMEQRAMGHGCIGGSLTWCFTPTSIGTIGEVICSCGEKFTFQDL
;
A
#
# COMPACT_ATOMS: atom_id res chain seq x y z
N MET A 1 49.33 -43.47 -31.64
CA MET A 1 49.59 -42.43 -30.62
C MET A 1 50.00 -41.17 -31.37
N SER A 2 49.09 -40.22 -31.56
CA SER A 2 49.40 -38.95 -32.23
C SER A 2 48.91 -37.84 -31.34
N TYR A 3 49.70 -37.52 -30.32
CA TYR A 3 49.49 -36.32 -29.53
C TYR A 3 50.82 -35.58 -29.49
N PHE A 4 50.73 -34.27 -29.71
CA PHE A 4 51.78 -33.25 -29.72
C PHE A 4 52.47 -32.94 -31.07
N THR A 5 51.81 -32.12 -31.89
CA THR A 5 52.49 -31.21 -32.85
C THR A 5 51.71 -29.91 -33.06
N ASP A 6 51.20 -29.28 -31.99
CA ASP A 6 50.76 -27.88 -32.12
C ASP A 6 51.99 -26.99 -31.87
N SER A 7 52.28 -26.09 -32.80
CA SER A 7 53.33 -25.10 -32.61
C SER A 7 52.98 -24.23 -31.40
N VAL A 8 53.99 -23.72 -30.68
CA VAL A 8 53.77 -22.71 -29.61
C VAL A 8 52.89 -21.55 -30.12
N SER A 9 53.00 -21.22 -31.41
CA SER A 9 52.17 -20.22 -32.09
C SER A 9 50.68 -20.59 -32.10
N ASP A 10 50.33 -21.85 -32.36
CA ASP A 10 48.94 -22.32 -32.45
C ASP A 10 48.26 -22.29 -31.08
N LEU A 11 49.01 -22.68 -30.04
CA LEU A 11 48.59 -22.56 -28.64
C LEU A 11 48.35 -21.09 -28.24
N CYS A 12 49.25 -20.18 -28.61
CA CYS A 12 49.08 -18.75 -28.35
C CYS A 12 47.86 -18.17 -29.08
N GLN A 13 47.61 -18.55 -30.33
CA GLN A 13 46.43 -18.11 -31.08
C GLN A 13 45.14 -18.61 -30.42
N GLY A 14 45.10 -19.88 -29.99
CA GLY A 14 43.95 -20.42 -29.27
C GLY A 14 43.66 -19.74 -27.92
N ILE A 15 44.68 -19.19 -27.26
CA ILE A 15 44.50 -18.36 -26.06
C ILE A 15 43.88 -17.01 -26.43
N ILE A 16 44.38 -16.36 -27.48
CA ILE A 16 43.85 -15.06 -27.96
C ILE A 16 42.37 -15.19 -28.35
N ASP A 17 42.02 -16.22 -29.13
CA ASP A 17 40.64 -16.43 -29.57
C ASP A 17 39.68 -16.65 -28.39
N LYS A 18 40.14 -17.33 -27.33
CA LYS A 18 39.38 -17.51 -26.09
C LYS A 18 39.22 -16.20 -25.31
N VAL A 19 40.29 -15.40 -25.20
CA VAL A 19 40.22 -14.08 -24.55
C VAL A 19 39.21 -13.19 -25.26
N ASP A 20 39.26 -13.11 -26.60
CA ASP A 20 38.30 -12.36 -27.42
C ASP A 20 36.85 -12.83 -27.20
N THR A 21 36.66 -14.15 -27.09
CA THR A 21 35.35 -14.74 -26.83
C THR A 21 34.85 -14.37 -25.43
N TYR A 22 35.72 -14.42 -24.42
CA TYR A 22 35.38 -14.04 -23.05
C TYR A 22 35.07 -12.54 -22.93
N GLU A 23 35.84 -11.67 -23.59
CA GLU A 23 35.56 -10.24 -23.60
C GLU A 23 34.19 -9.91 -24.22
N LYS A 24 33.85 -10.55 -25.35
CA LYS A 24 32.52 -10.42 -25.96
C LYS A 24 31.42 -10.89 -25.01
N ARG A 25 31.65 -12.00 -24.30
CA ARG A 25 30.67 -12.54 -23.34
C ARG A 25 30.51 -11.63 -22.12
N ILE A 26 31.59 -11.05 -21.61
CA ILE A 26 31.55 -10.10 -20.49
C ILE A 26 30.70 -8.89 -20.87
N LYS A 27 30.97 -8.25 -22.02
CA LYS A 27 30.20 -7.10 -22.49
C LYS A 27 28.71 -7.41 -22.62
N TYR A 28 28.38 -8.57 -23.21
CA TYR A 28 26.99 -9.01 -23.31
C TYR A 28 26.33 -9.16 -21.94
N LEU A 29 27.01 -9.80 -20.98
CA LEU A 29 26.49 -10.01 -19.63
C LEU A 29 26.36 -8.70 -18.85
N GLU A 30 27.24 -7.72 -19.07
CA GLU A 30 27.12 -6.38 -18.47
C GLU A 30 25.88 -5.65 -18.97
N GLU A 31 25.62 -5.68 -20.28
CA GLU A 31 24.41 -5.10 -20.87
C GLU A 31 23.13 -5.79 -20.38
N GLU A 32 23.14 -7.11 -20.31
CA GLU A 32 22.00 -7.90 -19.83
C GLU A 32 21.73 -7.64 -18.34
N ASN A 33 22.77 -7.59 -17.50
CA ASN A 33 22.64 -7.22 -16.09
C ASN A 33 22.09 -5.80 -15.91
N LYS A 34 22.50 -4.85 -16.77
CA LYS A 34 21.95 -3.49 -16.72
C LYS A 34 20.46 -3.48 -17.03
N LYS A 35 20.02 -4.18 -18.08
CA LYS A 35 18.60 -4.31 -18.43
C LYS A 35 17.79 -4.94 -17.31
N LEU A 36 18.28 -6.03 -16.72
CA LEU A 36 17.60 -6.71 -15.62
C LEU A 36 17.45 -5.81 -14.38
N LYS A 37 18.47 -5.01 -14.06
CA LYS A 37 18.37 -4.02 -12.96
C LYS A 37 17.34 -2.94 -13.25
N ASP A 38 17.29 -2.44 -14.48
CA ASP A 38 16.33 -1.43 -14.90
C ASP A 38 14.89 -1.96 -14.89
N GLU A 39 14.68 -3.21 -15.33
CA GLU A 39 13.37 -3.88 -15.28
C GLU A 39 12.91 -4.13 -13.85
N HIS A 40 13.79 -4.67 -13.00
CA HIS A 40 13.50 -4.88 -11.58
C HIS A 40 13.13 -3.56 -10.88
N TYR A 41 13.85 -2.47 -11.19
CA TYR A 41 13.51 -1.13 -10.68
C TYR A 41 12.10 -0.72 -11.10
N LYS A 42 11.74 -0.85 -12.38
CA LYS A 42 10.38 -0.53 -12.86
C LYS A 42 9.29 -1.36 -12.17
N ASP A 43 9.54 -2.65 -11.94
CA ASP A 43 8.60 -3.52 -11.23
C ASP A 43 8.42 -3.07 -9.78
N SER A 44 9.52 -2.70 -9.10
CA SER A 44 9.45 -2.20 -7.72
C SER A 44 8.66 -0.90 -7.61
N GLU A 45 8.86 0.04 -8.55
CA GLU A 45 8.11 1.30 -8.62
C GLU A 45 6.62 1.04 -8.92
N MET A 46 6.32 0.11 -9.83
CA MET A 46 4.95 -0.28 -10.16
C MET A 46 4.22 -0.85 -8.93
N GLN A 47 4.89 -1.69 -8.13
CA GLN A 47 4.33 -2.23 -6.90
C GLN A 47 4.09 -1.13 -5.85
N ARG A 48 5.02 -0.17 -5.72
CA ARG A 48 4.83 0.99 -4.85
C ARG A 48 3.61 1.81 -5.27
N MET A 49 3.49 2.15 -6.55
CA MET A 49 2.35 2.91 -7.08
C MET A 49 1.02 2.18 -6.89
N LYS A 50 0.97 0.86 -7.09
CA LYS A 50 -0.23 0.06 -6.81
C LYS A 50 -0.62 0.14 -5.34
N THR A 51 0.35 0.05 -4.44
CA THR A 51 0.10 0.12 -2.99
C THR A 51 -0.42 1.50 -2.58
N GLU A 52 0.16 2.58 -3.12
CA GLU A 52 -0.31 3.95 -2.89
C GLU A 52 -1.72 4.18 -3.45
N LEU A 53 -2.01 3.63 -4.64
CA LEU A 53 -3.33 3.74 -5.26
C LEU A 53 -4.40 3.04 -4.43
N GLU A 54 -4.13 1.83 -3.91
CA GLU A 54 -5.09 1.12 -3.05
C GLU A 54 -5.33 1.88 -1.74
N LYS A 55 -4.27 2.42 -1.11
CA LYS A 55 -4.43 3.30 0.06
C LYS A 55 -5.30 4.52 -0.24
N ALA A 56 -5.05 5.20 -1.36
CA ALA A 56 -5.83 6.37 -1.76
C ALA A 56 -7.30 6.02 -2.06
N LYS A 57 -7.58 4.84 -2.62
CA LYS A 57 -8.94 4.34 -2.83
C LYS A 57 -9.63 4.04 -1.50
N ASP A 58 -8.93 3.41 -0.56
CA ASP A 58 -9.47 3.12 0.77
C ASP A 58 -9.81 4.42 1.50
N ASP A 59 -8.94 5.43 1.42
CA ASP A 59 -9.16 6.76 2.00
C ASP A 59 -10.36 7.46 1.34
N LEU A 60 -10.47 7.38 0.00
CA LEU A 60 -11.62 7.91 -0.74
C LEU A 60 -12.93 7.22 -0.36
N HIS A 61 -12.91 5.90 -0.15
CA HIS A 61 -14.10 5.13 0.23
C HIS A 61 -14.62 5.50 1.63
N ARG A 62 -13.71 5.87 2.55
CA ARG A 62 -14.10 6.38 3.88
C ARG A 62 -14.75 7.77 3.81
N GLY A 63 -14.48 8.54 2.74
CA GLY A 63 -15.17 9.79 2.40
C GLY A 63 -14.74 11.02 3.21
N PHE A 64 -14.51 10.86 4.52
CA PHE A 64 -13.95 11.90 5.39
C PHE A 64 -12.46 11.65 5.66
N PRO A 65 -11.67 12.69 6.03
CA PRO A 65 -10.25 12.55 6.36
C PRO A 65 -10.05 11.87 7.71
N ILE A 66 -10.47 10.61 7.79
CA ILE A 66 -10.43 9.76 8.98
C ILE A 66 -9.52 8.58 8.65
N SER A 67 -8.59 8.29 9.55
CA SER A 67 -7.72 7.12 9.49
C SER A 67 -8.51 5.84 9.76
N LYS A 68 -7.94 4.69 9.38
CA LYS A 68 -8.55 3.38 9.65
C LYS A 68 -8.76 3.14 11.16
N GLU A 69 -7.81 3.56 11.99
CA GLU A 69 -7.88 3.40 13.45
C GLU A 69 -9.00 4.25 14.05
N GLU A 70 -9.19 5.48 13.57
CA GLU A 70 -10.29 6.34 13.99
C GLU A 70 -11.64 5.75 13.56
N GLU A 71 -11.74 5.24 12.33
CA GLU A 71 -12.95 4.56 11.86
C GLU A 71 -13.33 3.36 12.75
N GLU A 72 -12.36 2.56 13.16
CA GLU A 72 -12.56 1.44 14.10
C GLU A 72 -13.08 1.93 15.45
N LYS A 73 -12.47 2.97 16.03
CA LYS A 73 -12.95 3.61 17.28
C LYS A 73 -14.39 4.11 17.16
N ILE A 74 -14.72 4.76 16.05
CA ILE A 74 -16.07 5.27 15.80
C ILE A 74 -17.08 4.13 15.71
N LYS A 75 -16.75 3.04 14.99
CA LYS A 75 -17.61 1.85 14.89
C LYS A 75 -17.84 1.21 16.25
N GLU A 76 -16.79 1.03 17.04
CA GLU A 76 -16.90 0.47 18.40
C GLU A 76 -17.79 1.33 19.28
N TRP A 77 -17.58 2.65 19.29
CA TRP A 77 -18.43 3.58 20.01
C TRP A 77 -19.88 3.50 19.55
N GLN A 78 -20.14 3.52 18.24
CA GLN A 78 -21.48 3.46 17.67
C GLN A 78 -22.20 2.18 18.07
N LEU A 79 -21.55 1.01 17.98
CA LEU A 79 -22.15 -0.27 18.34
C LEU A 79 -22.56 -0.32 19.81
N LYS A 80 -21.71 0.20 20.69
CA LYS A 80 -21.98 0.27 22.14
C LYS A 80 -23.07 1.29 22.45
N HIS A 81 -22.96 2.48 21.90
CA HIS A 81 -23.92 3.57 22.07
C HIS A 81 -25.32 3.17 21.61
N ASP A 82 -25.43 2.56 20.42
CA ASP A 82 -26.69 2.02 19.89
C ASP A 82 -27.32 0.98 20.82
N ALA A 83 -26.52 0.05 21.34
CA ALA A 83 -27.01 -0.99 22.23
C ALA A 83 -27.46 -0.46 23.61
N GLU A 84 -26.72 0.49 24.18
CA GLU A 84 -26.92 1.00 25.54
C GLU A 84 -27.94 2.14 25.60
N LYS A 85 -27.90 3.09 24.66
CA LYS A 85 -28.74 4.31 24.67
C LYS A 85 -29.99 4.18 23.82
N HIS A 86 -29.93 3.38 22.76
CA HIS A 86 -31.05 3.20 21.83
C HIS A 86 -31.68 1.81 21.89
N GLY A 87 -31.07 0.86 22.63
CA GLY A 87 -31.54 -0.52 22.71
C GLY A 87 -31.41 -1.31 21.41
N LEU A 88 -30.65 -0.80 20.43
CA LEU A 88 -30.48 -1.38 19.10
C LEU A 88 -29.31 -2.37 19.11
N LYS A 89 -29.62 -3.64 19.40
CA LYS A 89 -28.61 -4.70 19.57
C LYS A 89 -28.34 -5.49 18.29
N THR A 90 -29.35 -5.62 17.41
CA THR A 90 -29.21 -6.33 16.14
C THR A 90 -29.04 -5.39 14.95
N MET A 91 -28.57 -5.92 13.83
CA MET A 91 -28.43 -5.14 12.59
C MET A 91 -29.79 -4.70 12.03
N GLU A 92 -30.85 -5.51 12.12
CA GLU A 92 -32.18 -5.06 11.68
C GLU A 92 -32.69 -3.90 12.54
N GLN A 93 -32.47 -3.95 13.85
CA GLN A 93 -32.86 -2.88 14.76
C GLN A 93 -32.13 -1.57 14.42
N ARG A 94 -30.82 -1.64 14.15
CA ARG A 94 -30.04 -0.46 13.72
C ARG A 94 -30.50 0.09 12.38
N ALA A 95 -30.78 -0.77 11.40
CA ALA A 95 -31.29 -0.33 10.10
C ALA A 95 -32.66 0.36 10.21
N MET A 96 -33.54 -0.13 11.10
CA MET A 96 -34.82 0.51 11.37
C MET A 96 -34.67 1.82 12.17
N GLY A 97 -33.77 1.85 13.16
CA GLY A 97 -33.58 3.00 14.05
C GLY A 97 -32.85 4.17 13.41
N HIS A 98 -31.89 3.91 12.52
CA HIS A 98 -31.09 4.93 11.84
C HIS A 98 -31.60 5.27 10.44
N GLY A 99 -32.54 4.50 9.90
CA GLY A 99 -33.06 4.63 8.54
C GLY A 99 -32.23 3.90 7.49
N CYS A 100 -32.84 3.65 6.33
CA CYS A 100 -32.27 2.88 5.22
C CYS A 100 -30.92 3.41 4.70
N ILE A 101 -30.70 4.72 4.81
CA ILE A 101 -29.49 5.40 4.33
C ILE A 101 -28.62 5.93 5.48
N GLY A 102 -28.94 5.56 6.73
CA GLY A 102 -28.41 6.21 7.92
C GLY A 102 -28.93 7.63 8.11
N GLY A 103 -28.13 8.49 8.74
CA GLY A 103 -28.46 9.89 9.04
C GLY A 103 -28.64 10.21 10.53
N SER A 104 -28.36 9.26 11.41
CA SER A 104 -28.39 9.46 12.86
C SER A 104 -27.12 10.07 13.44
N LEU A 105 -26.06 10.19 12.64
CA LEU A 105 -24.77 10.74 13.07
C LEU A 105 -24.47 12.05 12.35
N THR A 106 -23.99 13.03 13.11
CA THR A 106 -23.38 14.26 12.61
C THR A 106 -21.88 14.20 12.83
N TRP A 107 -21.12 14.50 11.78
CA TRP A 107 -19.67 14.55 11.81
C TRP A 107 -19.20 15.98 11.98
N CYS A 108 -18.36 16.25 12.98
CA CYS A 108 -17.83 17.57 13.27
C CYS A 108 -16.30 17.54 13.21
N PHE A 109 -15.72 18.39 12.35
CA PHE A 109 -14.28 18.55 12.21
C PHE A 109 -13.93 19.99 12.56
N THR A 110 -13.26 20.18 13.69
CA THR A 110 -12.86 21.51 14.17
C THR A 110 -11.38 21.74 13.87
N PRO A 111 -11.05 22.48 12.79
CA PRO A 111 -9.67 22.80 12.48
C PRO A 111 -9.10 23.78 13.51
N THR A 112 -7.87 23.54 13.93
CA THR A 112 -7.10 24.41 14.83
C THR A 112 -5.73 24.72 14.22
N SER A 113 -4.96 25.61 14.84
CA SER A 113 -3.62 25.95 14.36
C SER A 113 -2.60 24.80 14.40
N ILE A 114 -2.87 23.74 15.17
CA ILE A 114 -1.94 22.61 15.37
C ILE A 114 -2.47 21.26 14.86
N GLY A 115 -3.75 21.20 14.48
CA GLY A 115 -4.41 19.96 14.06
C GLY A 115 -5.92 20.09 13.96
N THR A 116 -6.62 18.99 13.72
CA THR A 116 -8.09 18.96 13.63
C THR A 116 -8.64 18.06 14.73
N ILE A 117 -9.62 18.57 15.48
CA ILE A 117 -10.40 17.75 16.42
C ILE A 117 -11.56 17.11 15.64
N GLY A 118 -11.75 15.82 15.80
CA GLY A 118 -12.79 15.03 15.15
C GLY A 118 -13.79 14.50 16.15
N GLU A 119 -15.06 14.86 15.98
CA GLU A 119 -16.18 14.38 16.81
C GLU A 119 -17.29 13.76 15.95
N VAL A 120 -17.88 12.69 16.47
CA VAL A 120 -19.15 12.14 15.98
C VAL A 120 -20.24 12.41 17.01
N ILE A 121 -21.40 12.86 16.55
CA ILE A 121 -22.52 13.28 17.40
C ILE A 121 -23.75 12.48 16.99
N CYS A 122 -24.30 11.69 17.91
CA CYS A 122 -25.56 10.99 17.66
C CYS A 122 -26.74 11.98 17.65
N SER A 123 -27.83 11.60 16.99
CA SER A 123 -29.10 12.33 16.96
C SER A 123 -29.71 12.53 18.35
N CYS A 124 -29.33 11.73 19.35
CA CYS A 124 -29.68 11.97 20.76
C CYS A 124 -28.85 13.05 21.46
N GLY A 125 -27.82 13.58 20.79
CA GLY A 125 -26.93 14.64 21.28
C GLY A 125 -25.65 14.13 21.98
N GLU A 126 -25.49 12.83 22.21
CA GLU A 126 -24.26 12.29 22.78
C GLU A 126 -23.11 12.37 21.77
N LYS A 127 -21.92 12.72 22.27
CA LYS A 127 -20.73 12.99 21.46
C LYS A 127 -19.62 11.99 21.75
N PHE A 128 -18.81 11.74 20.74
CA PHE A 128 -17.58 10.97 20.84
C PHE A 128 -16.47 11.65 20.06
N THR A 129 -15.39 12.00 20.75
CA THR A 129 -14.17 12.55 20.17
C THR A 129 -13.28 11.39 19.73
N PHE A 130 -13.18 11.18 18.42
CA PHE A 130 -12.34 10.11 17.85
C PHE A 130 -10.91 10.58 17.57
N GLN A 131 -10.72 11.89 17.41
CA GLN A 131 -9.44 12.55 17.21
C GLN A 131 -9.36 13.79 18.09
N ASP A 132 -8.35 13.82 18.96
CA ASP A 132 -7.98 14.99 19.77
C ASP A 132 -6.64 15.57 19.27
N LEU A 133 -6.23 16.74 19.80
CA LEU A 133 -4.99 17.44 19.41
C LEU A 133 -3.72 16.82 20.00
#